data_AF-A0A968H155-F1
#
_entry.id   AF-A0A968H155-F1
#
_cell.length_a   1.000
_cell.length_b   1.000
_cell.length_c   1.000
_cell.angle_alpha   90.00
_cell.angle_beta   90.00
_cell.angle_gamma   90.00
#
_symmetry.space_group_name_H-M   'P 1'
#
loop_
_entity.id
_entity.type
_entity.pdbx_description
1 polymer ?
#
loop_
_entity_poly.entity_id
_entity_poly.type
_entity_poly.pdbx_seq_one_letter_code
_entity_poly.pdbx_strand_id
1 'polypeptide(L)'
;MPSPSPPQPSPPSLTELISRGVLDAELAALLWLLVEGGVPLVIAAPHGRIAAGGQLLCGILASIRPNVELEGLARPLGASGASSLVRGRRPGGVLEAGSLEEVRQVLGSGPLPLTDDQLSFLGAVLVLGADSGTPRDQAGGRLRVTAAHYVRPLARDAHGHSQLLPPAVLATWDGRLERYEHFAWGVLPEIAARLGRRTGDLERDLHHRRDDLAGLVSARVTALAEVQRLVAGYRVEYGDHHEGRQH
;
A
#
# COMPACT_ATOMS: atom_id res chain seq x y z
N MET A 1 -22.69 3.64 33.73
CA MET A 1 -22.95 3.82 32.29
C MET A 1 -21.62 4.24 31.67
N PRO A 2 -20.92 3.38 30.90
CA PRO A 2 -19.77 3.83 30.14
C PRO A 2 -20.25 4.91 29.14
N SER A 3 -19.61 6.08 29.18
CA SER A 3 -19.87 7.15 28.21
C SER A 3 -19.65 6.62 26.79
N PRO A 4 -20.48 7.01 25.80
CA PRO A 4 -20.23 6.62 24.42
C PRO A 4 -18.85 7.15 24.01
N SER A 5 -17.96 6.23 23.60
CA SER A 5 -16.68 6.59 23.01
C SER A 5 -16.92 7.58 21.87
N PRO A 6 -16.10 8.65 21.74
CA PRO A 6 -16.26 9.60 20.64
C PRO A 6 -16.23 8.87 19.30
N PRO A 7 -17.00 9.31 18.29
CA PRO A 7 -16.97 8.71 16.96
C PRO A 7 -15.52 8.75 16.46
N GLN A 8 -14.95 7.57 16.17
CA GLN A 8 -13.61 7.54 15.60
C GLN A 8 -13.64 8.27 14.25
N PRO A 9 -12.65 9.15 13.98
CA PRO A 9 -12.61 9.86 12.73
C PRO A 9 -12.54 8.85 11.58
N SER A 10 -13.44 8.99 10.61
CA SER A 10 -13.42 8.19 9.39
C SER A 10 -12.05 8.32 8.70
N PRO A 11 -11.50 7.23 8.14
CA PRO A 11 -10.21 7.31 7.48
C PRO A 11 -10.29 8.21 6.24
N PRO A 12 -9.19 8.90 5.87
CA PRO A 12 -9.15 9.72 4.66
C PRO A 12 -9.33 8.82 3.43
N SER A 13 -9.95 9.33 2.37
CA SER A 13 -10.05 8.58 1.11
C SER A 13 -8.70 8.55 0.38
N LEU A 14 -8.56 7.67 -0.61
CA LEU A 14 -7.36 7.58 -1.45
C LEU A 14 -7.07 8.89 -2.19
N THR A 15 -8.10 9.57 -2.69
CA THR A 15 -7.97 10.88 -3.36
C THR A 15 -7.67 11.99 -2.36
N GLU A 16 -8.16 11.90 -1.12
CA GLU A 16 -7.75 12.81 -0.04
C GLU A 16 -6.28 12.61 0.35
N LEU A 17 -5.78 11.38 0.37
CA LEU A 17 -4.37 11.10 0.58
C LEU A 17 -3.51 11.70 -0.54
N ILE A 18 -3.97 11.64 -1.79
CA ILE A 18 -3.29 12.26 -2.94
C ILE A 18 -3.35 13.79 -2.86
N SER A 19 -4.50 14.38 -2.57
CA SER A 19 -4.63 15.84 -2.43
C SER A 19 -3.80 16.39 -1.27
N ARG A 20 -3.68 15.59 -0.20
CA ARG A 20 -2.77 15.81 0.93
C ARG A 20 -1.32 15.44 0.60
N GLY A 21 -0.97 15.08 -0.63
CA GLY A 21 0.41 14.85 -1.06
C GLY A 21 1.11 13.72 -0.29
N VAL A 22 0.34 12.85 0.37
CA VAL A 22 0.87 11.71 1.12
C VAL A 22 1.47 10.70 0.15
N LEU A 23 0.85 10.54 -1.02
CA LEU A 23 1.34 9.82 -2.20
C LEU A 23 0.80 10.52 -3.45
N ASP A 24 1.29 10.18 -4.64
CA ASP A 24 0.75 10.66 -5.89
C ASP A 24 -0.24 9.67 -6.53
N ALA A 25 -0.85 10.09 -7.65
CA ALA A 25 -1.85 9.29 -8.34
C ALA A 25 -1.25 8.00 -8.95
N GLU A 26 0.02 8.01 -9.36
CA GLU A 26 0.68 6.86 -9.96
C GLU A 26 0.99 5.77 -8.92
N LEU A 27 1.54 6.14 -7.77
CA LEU A 27 1.71 5.20 -6.66
C LEU A 27 0.34 4.72 -6.15
N ALA A 28 -0.67 5.60 -6.08
CA ALA A 28 -2.01 5.24 -5.64
C ALA A 28 -2.66 4.20 -6.57
N ALA A 29 -2.52 4.37 -7.89
CA ALA A 29 -3.03 3.45 -8.89
C ALA A 29 -2.36 2.07 -8.80
N LEU A 30 -1.04 2.03 -8.59
CA LEU A 30 -0.33 0.77 -8.35
C LEU A 30 -0.81 0.08 -7.07
N LEU A 31 -0.99 0.83 -5.98
CA LEU A 31 -1.51 0.28 -4.73
C LEU A 31 -2.94 -0.23 -4.87
N TRP A 32 -3.76 0.42 -5.71
CA TRP A 32 -5.07 -0.08 -6.05
C TRP A 32 -5.00 -1.47 -6.68
N LEU A 33 -4.17 -1.65 -7.72
CA LEU A 33 -3.97 -2.96 -8.36
C LEU A 33 -3.49 -4.02 -7.37
N LEU A 34 -2.52 -3.69 -6.53
CA LEU A 34 -1.94 -4.61 -5.55
C LEU A 34 -2.98 -5.03 -4.48
N VAL A 35 -3.69 -4.07 -3.89
CA VAL A 35 -4.69 -4.33 -2.86
C VAL A 35 -5.90 -5.10 -3.40
N GLU A 36 -6.36 -4.76 -4.61
CA GLU A 36 -7.41 -5.50 -5.30
C GLU A 36 -6.99 -6.94 -5.57
N GLY A 37 -5.73 -7.13 -6.00
CA GLY A 37 -5.09 -8.43 -6.16
C GLY A 37 -4.77 -9.19 -4.87
N GLY A 38 -5.16 -8.67 -3.70
CA GLY A 38 -4.95 -9.33 -2.42
C GLY A 38 -3.49 -9.30 -1.93
N VAL A 39 -2.63 -8.45 -2.50
CA VAL A 39 -1.27 -8.24 -2.00
C VAL A 39 -1.35 -7.48 -0.67
N PRO A 40 -0.74 -7.99 0.42
CA PRO A 40 -0.77 -7.30 1.70
C PRO A 40 -0.06 -5.94 1.66
N LEU A 41 -0.54 -5.01 2.48
CA LEU A 41 0.03 -3.66 2.59
C LEU A 41 0.57 -3.39 4.01
N VAL A 42 1.88 -3.16 4.12
CA VAL A 42 2.55 -2.83 5.37
C VAL A 42 2.96 -1.36 5.36
N ILE A 43 2.66 -0.63 6.43
CA ILE A 43 3.10 0.75 6.62
C ILE A 43 4.19 0.79 7.70
N ALA A 44 5.40 1.18 7.31
CA ALA A 44 6.48 1.54 8.21
C ALA A 44 6.29 3.01 8.59
N ALA A 45 5.82 3.27 9.80
CA ALA A 45 5.63 4.61 10.31
C ALA A 45 6.82 5.01 11.19
N PRO A 46 7.28 6.27 11.13
CA PRO A 46 8.35 6.71 12.01
C PRO A 46 7.87 6.68 13.47
N HIS A 47 8.81 6.53 14.39
CA HIS A 47 8.54 6.45 15.83
C HIS A 47 7.60 7.58 16.30
N GLY A 48 6.56 7.22 17.05
CA GLY A 48 5.54 8.15 17.52
C GLY A 48 4.53 8.60 16.46
N ARG A 49 4.55 8.03 15.24
CA ARG A 49 3.61 8.33 14.15
C ARG A 49 2.78 7.13 13.68
N ILE A 50 2.68 6.05 14.47
CA ILE A 50 1.81 4.90 14.20
C ILE A 50 0.39 5.31 13.78
N ALA A 51 -0.22 6.26 14.48
CA ALA A 51 -1.58 6.69 14.18
C ALA A 51 -1.72 7.22 12.74
N ALA A 52 -0.71 7.97 12.25
CA ALA A 52 -0.70 8.44 10.87
C ALA A 52 -0.52 7.30 9.87
N GLY A 53 0.34 6.32 10.18
CA GLY A 53 0.48 5.10 9.37
C GLY A 53 -0.80 4.27 9.32
N GLY A 54 -1.52 4.18 10.45
CA GLY A 54 -2.83 3.53 10.52
C GLY A 54 -3.88 4.26 9.68
N GLN A 55 -3.90 5.60 9.69
CA GLN A 55 -4.79 6.39 8.83
C GLN A 55 -4.48 6.21 7.34
N LEU A 56 -3.21 6.13 6.96
CA LEU A 56 -2.79 5.82 5.60
C LEU A 56 -3.27 4.41 5.17
N LEU A 57 -2.99 3.39 6.00
CA LEU A 57 -3.42 2.01 5.73
C LEU A 57 -4.93 1.89 5.58
N CYS A 58 -5.67 2.40 6.57
CA CYS A 58 -7.13 2.34 6.56
C CYS A 58 -7.72 3.14 5.41
N GLY A 59 -7.15 4.30 5.06
CA GLY A 59 -7.63 5.11 3.95
C GLY A 59 -7.49 4.43 2.59
N ILE A 60 -6.35 3.79 2.35
CA ILE A 60 -6.11 2.98 1.14
C ILE A 60 -7.10 1.81 1.10
N LEU A 61 -7.14 0.99 2.16
CA LEU A 61 -8.00 -0.21 2.20
C LEU A 61 -9.49 0.13 2.13
N ALA A 62 -9.96 1.15 2.86
CA ALA A 62 -11.35 1.57 2.84
C ALA A 62 -11.79 2.05 1.46
N SER A 63 -10.91 2.71 0.71
CA SER A 63 -11.21 3.23 -0.63
C SER A 63 -11.29 2.12 -1.66
N ILE A 64 -10.43 1.09 -1.56
CA ILE A 64 -10.29 0.04 -2.58
C ILE A 64 -11.15 -1.19 -2.27
N ARG A 65 -11.24 -1.57 -0.99
CA ARG A 65 -11.96 -2.75 -0.49
C ARG A 65 -12.88 -2.37 0.67
N PRO A 66 -14.04 -1.73 0.40
CA PRO A 66 -14.94 -1.24 1.45
C PRO A 66 -15.49 -2.34 2.37
N ASN A 67 -15.46 -3.60 1.93
CA ASN A 67 -15.95 -4.76 2.70
C ASN A 67 -14.88 -5.42 3.59
N VAL A 68 -13.66 -4.87 3.64
CA VAL A 68 -12.60 -5.38 4.53
C VAL A 68 -12.83 -4.86 5.95
N GLU A 69 -12.73 -5.75 6.93
CA GLU A 69 -12.72 -5.37 8.33
C GLU A 69 -11.43 -4.60 8.66
N LEU A 70 -11.58 -3.31 8.96
CA LEU A 70 -10.47 -2.41 9.30
C LEU A 70 -10.15 -2.40 10.80
N GLU A 71 -11.00 -3.04 11.62
CA GLU A 71 -10.85 -3.04 13.06
C GLU A 71 -9.50 -3.66 13.46
N GLY A 72 -8.73 -2.94 14.29
CA GLY A 72 -7.40 -3.37 14.70
C GLY A 72 -6.31 -3.29 13.63
N LEU A 73 -6.59 -2.80 12.41
CA LEU A 73 -5.54 -2.55 11.40
C LEU A 73 -4.69 -1.33 11.73
N ALA A 74 -5.28 -0.31 12.35
CA ALA A 74 -4.57 0.89 12.81
C ALA A 74 -3.72 0.68 14.08
N ARG A 75 -3.85 -0.48 14.74
CA ARG A 75 -3.01 -0.85 15.88
C ARG A 75 -1.66 -1.36 15.38
N PRO A 76 -0.56 -1.14 16.13
CA PRO A 76 0.74 -1.70 15.81
C PRO A 76 0.69 -3.20 15.51
N LEU A 77 1.38 -3.61 14.47
CA LEU A 77 1.48 -4.98 13.99
C LEU A 77 2.35 -5.78 14.96
N GLY A 78 1.70 -6.44 15.92
CA GLY A 78 2.35 -7.43 16.77
C GLY A 78 2.55 -8.78 16.06
N ALA A 79 3.26 -9.70 16.72
CA ALA A 79 3.62 -11.00 16.17
C ALA A 79 2.46 -11.83 15.60
N SER A 80 1.33 -11.91 16.30
CA SER A 80 0.14 -12.63 15.81
C SER A 80 -0.45 -11.99 14.55
N GLY A 81 -0.43 -10.65 14.49
CA GLY A 81 -0.84 -9.89 13.32
C GLY A 81 0.09 -10.12 12.14
N ALA A 82 1.41 -10.11 12.37
CA ALA A 82 2.42 -10.39 11.35
C ALA A 82 2.28 -11.83 10.80
N SER A 83 2.10 -12.82 11.68
CA SER A 83 1.82 -14.21 11.29
C SER A 83 0.52 -14.35 10.48
N SER A 84 -0.52 -13.61 10.83
CA SER A 84 -1.79 -13.60 10.08
C SER A 84 -1.65 -12.93 8.72
N LEU A 85 -0.82 -11.88 8.61
CA LEU A 85 -0.51 -11.17 7.37
C LEU A 85 0.24 -12.07 6.39
N VAL A 86 1.34 -12.70 6.81
CA VAL A 86 2.14 -13.57 5.91
C VAL A 86 1.41 -14.83 5.49
N ARG A 87 0.35 -15.22 6.21
CA ARG A 87 -0.57 -16.32 5.84
C ARG A 87 -1.77 -15.87 5.01
N GLY A 88 -1.82 -14.61 4.58
CA GLY A 88 -2.90 -14.07 3.75
C GLY A 88 -4.25 -13.89 4.45
N ARG A 89 -4.30 -13.98 5.78
CA ARG A 89 -5.53 -13.79 6.58
C ARG A 89 -5.75 -12.35 7.02
N ARG A 90 -4.78 -11.48 6.78
CA ARG A 90 -4.82 -10.06 7.13
C ARG A 90 -4.33 -9.23 5.93
N PRO A 91 -5.06 -8.19 5.52
CA PRO A 91 -4.75 -7.42 4.31
C PRO A 91 -3.60 -6.42 4.51
N GLY A 92 -3.17 -6.16 5.75
CA GLY A 92 -2.10 -5.20 6.00
C GLY A 92 -1.82 -4.93 7.48
N GLY A 93 -0.90 -4.03 7.76
CA GLY A 93 -0.54 -3.65 9.13
C GLY A 93 0.36 -2.42 9.19
N VAL A 94 0.43 -1.79 10.34
CA VAL A 94 1.33 -0.65 10.60
C VAL A 94 2.31 -1.02 11.71
N LEU A 95 3.58 -0.65 11.59
CA LEU A 95 4.58 -0.82 12.65
C LEU A 95 5.51 0.38 12.70
N GLU A 96 6.22 0.54 13.82
CA GLU A 96 7.26 1.55 13.95
C GLU A 96 8.51 1.06 13.23
N ALA A 97 8.88 1.77 12.18
CA ALA A 97 10.09 1.57 11.39
C ALA A 97 10.27 2.75 10.44
N GLY A 98 11.52 3.17 10.23
CA GLY A 98 11.91 4.20 9.26
C GLY A 98 12.38 3.66 7.92
N SER A 99 12.44 2.34 7.74
CA SER A 99 12.89 1.70 6.50
C SER A 99 12.36 0.27 6.34
N LEU A 100 12.48 -0.30 5.14
CA LEU A 100 12.17 -1.71 4.89
C LEU A 100 13.11 -2.66 5.67
N GLU A 101 14.38 -2.29 5.82
CA GLU A 101 15.35 -3.07 6.58
C GLU A 101 14.94 -3.16 8.05
N GLU A 102 14.54 -2.03 8.64
CA GLU A 102 14.05 -1.98 10.02
C GLU A 102 12.72 -2.76 10.17
N VAL A 103 11.83 -2.72 9.18
CA VAL A 103 10.64 -3.60 9.17
C VAL A 103 11.03 -5.07 9.23
N ARG A 104 11.98 -5.51 8.39
CA ARG A 104 12.47 -6.90 8.39
C ARG A 104 13.14 -7.25 9.71
N GLN A 105 13.95 -6.35 10.27
CA GLN A 105 14.59 -6.54 11.56
C GLN A 105 13.56 -6.69 12.68
N VAL A 106 12.57 -5.80 12.76
CA VAL A 106 11.53 -5.81 13.81
C VAL A 106 10.68 -7.07 13.72
N LEU A 107 10.31 -7.53 12.52
CA LEU A 107 9.49 -8.72 12.35
C LEU A 107 10.29 -10.03 12.41
N GLY A 108 11.58 -9.98 12.07
CA GLY A 108 12.53 -11.10 12.18
C GLY A 108 13.16 -11.21 13.57
N SER A 109 12.88 -10.27 14.48
CA SER A 109 13.32 -10.30 15.88
C SER A 109 12.10 -10.24 16.81
N GLY A 110 12.26 -10.69 18.05
CA GLY A 110 11.19 -10.67 19.05
C GLY A 110 10.63 -12.06 19.43
N PRO A 111 9.47 -12.12 20.10
CA PRO A 111 8.99 -13.35 20.74
C PRO A 111 8.58 -14.46 19.77
N LEU A 112 8.17 -14.10 18.56
CA LEU A 112 7.78 -15.01 17.47
C LEU A 112 8.36 -14.46 16.16
N PRO A 113 9.68 -14.63 15.95
CA PRO A 113 10.36 -14.06 14.79
C PRO A 113 9.89 -14.74 13.51
N LEU A 114 9.66 -13.95 12.47
CA LEU A 114 9.38 -14.45 11.14
C LEU A 114 10.68 -14.92 10.46
N THR A 115 10.63 -16.05 9.76
CA THR A 115 11.73 -16.51 8.92
C THR A 115 11.87 -15.65 7.66
N ASP A 116 13.01 -15.67 6.98
CA ASP A 116 13.19 -14.96 5.71
C ASP A 116 12.15 -15.36 4.65
N ASP A 117 11.79 -16.65 4.61
CA ASP A 117 10.70 -17.16 3.78
C ASP A 117 9.37 -16.49 4.12
N GLN A 118 9.03 -16.38 5.41
CA GLN A 118 7.81 -15.71 5.85
C GLN A 118 7.84 -14.20 5.54
N LEU A 119 9.00 -13.55 5.71
CA LEU A 119 9.19 -12.13 5.38
C LEU A 119 9.03 -11.87 3.87
N SER A 120 9.20 -12.87 3.00
CA SER A 120 8.93 -12.72 1.55
C SER A 120 7.44 -12.50 1.22
N PHE A 121 6.53 -12.75 2.17
CA PHE A 121 5.08 -12.60 2.00
C PHE A 121 4.53 -11.26 2.50
N LEU A 122 5.38 -10.29 2.85
CA LEU A 122 4.95 -8.97 3.32
C LEU A 122 4.17 -8.16 2.28
N GLY A 123 4.34 -8.45 0.98
CA GLY A 123 3.65 -7.74 -0.09
C GLY A 123 4.24 -6.35 -0.36
N ALA A 124 3.41 -5.32 -0.34
CA ALA A 124 3.86 -3.94 -0.52
C ALA A 124 4.20 -3.30 0.84
N VAL A 125 5.34 -2.63 0.93
CA VAL A 125 5.79 -1.91 2.13
C VAL A 125 5.95 -0.43 1.81
N LEU A 126 5.19 0.43 2.49
CA LEU A 126 5.27 1.89 2.37
C LEU A 126 5.99 2.45 3.59
N VAL A 127 7.03 3.23 3.35
CA VAL A 127 7.79 3.95 4.37
C VAL A 127 7.24 5.37 4.44
N LEU A 128 6.70 5.74 5.60
CA LEU A 128 6.23 7.08 5.86
C LEU A 128 7.38 7.92 6.44
N GLY A 129 7.52 9.16 5.99
CA GLY A 129 8.52 10.08 6.49
C GLY A 129 8.03 11.52 6.44
N ALA A 130 8.73 12.39 7.17
CA ALA A 130 8.54 13.82 7.02
C ALA A 130 9.31 14.31 5.78
N ASP A 131 8.74 15.30 5.09
CA ASP A 131 9.43 15.97 3.99
C ASP A 131 10.74 16.62 4.46
N SER A 132 11.86 16.23 3.88
CA SER A 132 13.18 16.78 4.19
C SER A 132 13.40 18.19 3.63
N GLY A 133 12.51 18.68 2.76
CA GLY A 133 12.57 20.03 2.18
C GLY A 133 11.99 21.15 3.06
N THR A 134 11.26 20.84 4.14
CA THR A 134 10.73 21.87 5.05
C THR A 134 11.77 22.31 6.09
N PRO A 135 11.98 23.63 6.33
CA PRO A 135 12.89 24.12 7.35
C PRO A 135 12.65 23.48 8.71
N ARG A 136 13.73 23.07 9.39
CA ARG A 136 13.75 22.33 10.68
C ARG A 136 12.93 22.97 11.82
N ASP A 137 12.59 24.26 11.71
CA ASP A 137 11.83 25.00 12.70
C ASP A 137 10.31 24.81 12.62
N GLN A 138 9.79 24.20 11.55
CA GLN A 138 8.43 23.69 11.52
C GLN A 138 8.40 22.26 12.07
N ALA A 139 8.27 22.14 13.39
CA ALA A 139 8.06 20.88 14.09
C ALA A 139 6.76 20.20 13.62
N GLY A 140 6.80 19.51 12.48
CA GLY A 140 5.62 18.90 11.86
C GLY A 140 5.63 18.88 10.33
N GLY A 141 6.80 18.67 9.69
CA GLY A 141 6.88 18.50 8.23
C GLY A 141 5.82 17.53 7.71
N ARG A 142 5.24 17.85 6.54
CA ARG A 142 4.13 17.10 5.93
C ARG A 142 4.54 15.63 5.79
N LEU A 143 3.74 14.72 6.36
CA LEU A 143 3.98 13.29 6.25
C LEU A 143 3.64 12.83 4.82
N ARG A 144 4.53 12.04 4.25
CA ARG A 144 4.40 11.44 2.92
C ARG A 144 5.08 10.09 2.87
N VAL A 145 4.74 9.28 1.87
CA VAL A 145 5.48 8.06 1.56
C VAL A 145 6.83 8.47 0.99
N THR A 146 7.92 8.16 1.66
CA THR A 146 9.28 8.48 1.19
C THR A 146 9.86 7.39 0.31
N ALA A 147 9.42 6.14 0.54
CA ALA A 147 9.75 5.00 -0.30
C ALA A 147 8.63 3.96 -0.28
N ALA A 148 8.38 3.33 -1.42
CA ALA A 148 7.48 2.20 -1.56
C ALA A 148 8.25 1.02 -2.13
N HIS A 149 8.05 -0.17 -1.56
CA HIS A 149 8.74 -1.38 -1.96
C HIS A 149 7.75 -2.50 -2.23
N TYR A 150 8.09 -3.36 -3.19
CA TYR A 150 7.44 -4.63 -3.43
C TYR A 150 8.35 -5.75 -2.95
N VAL A 151 7.93 -6.43 -1.89
CA VAL A 151 8.61 -7.62 -1.38
C VAL A 151 8.20 -8.80 -2.25
N ARG A 152 9.19 -9.30 -2.99
CA ARG A 152 9.01 -10.42 -3.91
C ARG A 152 8.78 -11.71 -3.11
N PRO A 153 7.76 -12.50 -3.45
CA PRO A 153 7.58 -13.82 -2.87
C PRO A 153 8.72 -14.75 -3.32
N LEU A 154 8.90 -15.87 -2.62
CA LEU A 154 9.83 -16.92 -3.03
C LEU A 154 9.60 -17.33 -4.48
N ALA A 155 10.62 -17.12 -5.32
CA ALA A 155 10.64 -17.60 -6.69
C ALA A 155 11.19 -19.03 -6.71
N ARG A 156 10.86 -19.80 -7.76
CA ARG A 156 11.58 -21.05 -8.06
C ARG A 156 12.49 -20.82 -9.25
N ASP A 157 13.74 -21.23 -9.14
CA ASP A 157 14.68 -21.20 -10.26
C ASP A 157 14.36 -22.30 -11.29
N ALA A 158 15.12 -22.34 -12.39
CA ALA A 158 14.95 -23.34 -13.46
C ALA A 158 15.18 -24.79 -12.99
N HIS A 159 15.81 -24.99 -11.83
CA HIS A 159 16.07 -26.29 -11.22
C HIS A 159 15.07 -26.62 -10.10
N GLY A 160 14.09 -25.74 -9.86
CA GLY A 160 13.02 -25.91 -8.88
C GLY A 160 13.38 -25.49 -7.45
N HIS A 161 14.58 -24.92 -7.23
CA HIS A 161 15.01 -24.42 -5.92
C HIS A 161 14.35 -23.09 -5.60
N SER A 162 13.93 -22.94 -4.36
CA SER A 162 13.38 -21.66 -3.87
C SER A 162 14.48 -20.61 -3.76
N GLN A 163 14.30 -19.47 -4.42
CA GLN A 163 15.20 -18.34 -4.36
C GLN A 163 14.48 -17.12 -3.77
N LEU A 164 15.11 -16.51 -2.77
CA LEU A 164 14.72 -15.20 -2.24
C LEU A 164 15.27 -14.13 -3.17
N LEU A 165 14.38 -13.45 -3.87
CA LEU A 165 14.73 -12.26 -4.64
C LEU A 165 14.72 -11.03 -3.72
N PRO A 166 15.65 -10.07 -3.92
CA PRO A 166 15.64 -8.84 -3.15
C PRO A 166 14.33 -8.05 -3.41
N PRO A 167 13.83 -7.28 -2.44
CA PRO A 167 12.70 -6.39 -2.68
C PRO A 167 12.96 -5.41 -3.82
N ALA A 168 11.92 -5.08 -4.58
CA ALA A 168 11.99 -4.03 -5.59
C ALA A 168 11.52 -2.70 -5.04
N VAL A 169 12.17 -1.61 -5.45
CA VAL A 169 11.64 -0.26 -5.21
C VAL A 169 10.52 0.00 -6.22
N LEU A 170 9.38 0.46 -5.73
CA LEU A 170 8.23 0.87 -6.55
C LEU A 170 8.28 2.36 -6.85
N ALA A 171 8.53 3.17 -5.81
CA ALA A 171 8.61 4.62 -5.91
C ALA A 171 9.43 5.21 -4.76
N THR A 172 10.04 6.37 -4.98
CA THR A 172 10.71 7.17 -3.93
C THR A 172 10.34 8.65 -4.07
N TRP A 173 10.33 9.37 -2.96
CA TRP A 173 10.15 10.83 -2.96
C TRP A 173 11.50 11.52 -3.16
N ASP A 174 11.62 12.35 -4.21
CA ASP A 174 12.72 13.29 -4.36
C ASP A 174 12.30 14.65 -3.77
N GLY A 175 12.78 14.96 -2.56
CA GLY A 175 12.50 16.22 -1.88
C GLY A 175 13.12 17.46 -2.55
N ARG A 176 14.11 17.30 -3.43
CA ARG A 176 14.70 18.41 -4.20
C ARG A 176 13.84 18.75 -5.42
N LEU A 177 13.25 17.75 -6.06
CA LEU A 177 12.37 17.92 -7.21
C LEU A 177 10.88 18.02 -6.85
N GLU A 178 10.55 17.85 -5.57
CA GLU A 178 9.19 17.81 -5.03
C GLU A 178 8.26 16.86 -5.82
N ARG A 179 8.78 15.68 -6.19
CA ARG A 179 8.03 14.68 -6.96
C ARG A 179 8.43 13.27 -6.59
N TYR A 180 7.58 12.32 -6.97
CA TYR A 180 7.93 10.90 -6.94
C TYR A 180 8.72 10.51 -8.19
N GLU A 181 9.70 9.63 -7.99
CA GLU A 181 10.32 8.84 -9.04
C GLU A 181 9.74 7.42 -8.99
N HIS A 182 9.29 6.90 -10.14
CA HIS A 182 8.60 5.62 -10.23
C HIS A 182 9.49 4.57 -10.91
N PHE A 183 9.61 3.42 -10.27
CA PHE A 183 10.48 2.30 -10.65
C PHE A 183 9.72 0.98 -10.86
N ALA A 184 8.39 1.00 -10.66
CA ALA A 184 7.54 -0.17 -10.74
C ALA A 184 7.62 -0.89 -12.10
N TRP A 185 7.94 -0.18 -13.18
CA TRP A 185 8.15 -0.75 -14.52
C TRP A 185 9.14 -1.93 -14.53
N GLY A 186 10.13 -1.94 -13.63
CA GLY A 186 11.10 -3.03 -13.50
C GLY A 186 10.52 -4.33 -12.95
N VAL A 187 9.32 -4.28 -12.36
CA VAL A 187 8.64 -5.44 -11.73
C VAL A 187 7.20 -5.65 -12.17
N LEU A 188 6.67 -4.83 -13.08
CA LEU A 188 5.33 -5.01 -13.61
C LEU A 188 5.09 -6.41 -14.23
N PRO A 189 6.05 -7.04 -14.94
CA PRO A 189 5.86 -8.42 -15.39
C PRO A 189 5.66 -9.42 -14.25
N GLU A 190 6.41 -9.27 -13.16
CA GLU A 190 6.32 -10.14 -11.98
C GLU A 190 4.98 -9.92 -11.24
N ILE A 191 4.58 -8.65 -11.09
CA ILE A 191 3.29 -8.29 -10.49
C ILE A 191 2.15 -8.84 -11.35
N ALA A 192 2.20 -8.65 -12.68
CA ALA A 192 1.18 -9.16 -13.59
C ALA A 192 1.04 -10.68 -13.49
N ALA A 193 2.16 -11.41 -13.48
CA ALA A 193 2.17 -12.86 -13.31
C ALA A 193 1.52 -13.28 -11.97
N ARG A 194 1.87 -12.60 -10.86
CA ARG A 194 1.26 -12.87 -9.55
C ARG A 194 -0.24 -12.60 -9.54
N LEU A 195 -0.69 -11.58 -10.25
CA LEU A 195 -2.10 -11.20 -10.37
C LEU A 195 -2.85 -12.02 -11.42
N GLY A 196 -2.20 -12.96 -12.11
CA GLY A 196 -2.82 -13.77 -13.17
C GLY A 196 -3.17 -12.97 -14.43
N ARG A 197 -2.43 -11.89 -14.72
CA ARG A 197 -2.70 -10.97 -15.83
C ARG A 197 -1.54 -10.89 -16.81
N ARG A 198 -1.82 -10.42 -18.02
CA ARG A 198 -0.79 -10.03 -18.99
C ARG A 198 -0.19 -8.68 -18.59
N THR A 199 1.13 -8.54 -18.74
CA THR A 199 1.85 -7.30 -18.40
C THR A 199 1.29 -6.08 -19.10
N GLY A 200 1.07 -6.14 -20.41
CA GLY A 200 0.52 -4.99 -21.17
C GLY A 200 -0.91 -4.62 -20.76
N ASP A 201 -1.72 -5.60 -20.32
CA ASP A 201 -3.07 -5.33 -19.80
C ASP A 201 -2.98 -4.65 -18.42
N LEU A 202 -2.07 -5.10 -17.55
CA LEU A 202 -1.82 -4.48 -16.25
C LEU A 202 -1.28 -3.05 -16.39
N GLU A 203 -0.34 -2.82 -17.30
CA GLU A 203 0.24 -1.51 -17.60
C GLU A 203 -0.82 -0.51 -18.09
N ARG A 204 -1.72 -0.95 -18.98
CA ARG A 204 -2.82 -0.11 -19.44
C ARG A 204 -3.77 0.24 -18.30
N ASP A 205 -4.15 -0.74 -17.50
CA ASP A 205 -5.03 -0.55 -16.33
C ASP A 205 -4.40 0.37 -15.29
N LEU A 206 -3.09 0.26 -15.04
CA LEU A 206 -2.34 1.18 -14.18
C LEU A 206 -2.46 2.64 -14.67
N HIS A 207 -2.23 2.88 -15.96
CA HIS A 207 -2.33 4.21 -16.54
C HIS A 207 -3.75 4.78 -16.45
N HIS A 208 -4.77 3.98 -16.75
CA HIS A 208 -6.17 4.42 -16.64
C HIS A 208 -6.53 4.79 -15.20
N ARG A 209 -6.22 3.92 -14.23
CA ARG A 209 -6.48 4.22 -12.80
C ARG A 209 -5.73 5.45 -12.31
N ARG A 210 -4.50 5.68 -12.78
CA ARG A 210 -3.74 6.90 -12.47
C ARG A 210 -4.48 8.13 -12.98
N ASP A 211 -4.91 8.12 -14.23
CA ASP A 211 -5.58 9.25 -14.86
C ASP A 211 -6.94 9.53 -14.22
N ASP A 212 -7.70 8.48 -13.89
CA ASP A 212 -8.96 8.58 -13.15
C ASP A 212 -8.75 9.21 -11.77
N LEU A 213 -7.79 8.69 -10.98
CA LEU A 213 -7.47 9.25 -9.66
C LEU A 213 -7.02 10.71 -9.75
N ALA A 214 -6.20 11.05 -10.74
CA ALA A 214 -5.78 12.44 -10.98
C ALA A 214 -6.96 13.35 -11.35
N GLY A 215 -7.89 12.84 -12.17
CA GLY A 215 -9.15 13.51 -12.51
C GLY A 215 -10.02 13.77 -11.28
N LEU A 216 -10.20 12.76 -10.42
CA LEU A 216 -10.96 12.88 -9.18
C LEU A 216 -10.36 13.89 -8.20
N VAL A 217 -9.02 13.90 -8.07
CA VAL A 217 -8.32 14.90 -7.25
C VAL A 217 -8.50 16.31 -7.82
N SER A 218 -8.41 16.47 -9.14
CA SER A 218 -8.64 17.75 -9.81
C SER A 218 -10.08 18.25 -9.63
N ALA A 219 -11.05 17.34 -9.63
CA ALA A 219 -12.45 17.60 -9.34
C ALA A 219 -12.76 17.76 -7.83
N ARG A 220 -11.75 17.61 -6.95
CA ARG A 220 -11.86 17.66 -5.49
C ARG A 220 -12.84 16.65 -4.89
N VAL A 221 -12.97 15.49 -5.53
CA VAL A 221 -13.74 14.37 -5.00
C VAL A 221 -12.91 13.68 -3.92
N THR A 222 -13.12 14.05 -2.65
CA THR A 222 -12.37 13.53 -1.50
C THR A 222 -13.22 12.74 -0.49
N ALA A 223 -14.54 12.78 -0.60
CA ALA A 223 -15.41 12.06 0.32
C ALA A 223 -15.27 10.54 0.15
N LEU A 224 -14.96 9.82 1.22
CA LEU A 224 -14.69 8.38 1.19
C LEU A 224 -15.80 7.58 0.51
N ALA A 225 -17.07 7.83 0.89
CA ALA A 225 -18.21 7.12 0.31
C ALA A 225 -18.38 7.36 -1.19
N GLU A 226 -17.98 8.53 -1.68
CA GLU A 226 -18.04 8.84 -3.11
C GLU A 226 -16.91 8.15 -3.87
N VAL A 227 -15.67 8.21 -3.34
CA VAL A 227 -14.52 7.50 -3.89
C VAL A 227 -14.78 5.99 -3.95
N GLN A 228 -15.37 5.41 -2.90
CA GLN A 228 -15.75 4.00 -2.87
C GLN A 228 -16.73 3.62 -3.99
N ARG A 229 -17.75 4.45 -4.25
CA ARG A 229 -18.70 4.20 -5.34
C ARG A 229 -18.02 4.26 -6.71
N LEU A 230 -17.11 5.21 -6.91
CA LEU A 230 -16.39 5.37 -8.17
C LEU A 230 -15.40 4.24 -8.42
N VAL A 231 -14.64 3.86 -7.39
CA VAL A 231 -13.75 2.68 -7.43
C VAL A 231 -14.54 1.40 -7.70
N ALA A 232 -15.73 1.25 -7.10
CA ALA A 232 -16.60 0.12 -7.39
C ALA A 232 -17.14 0.13 -8.83
N GLY A 233 -17.50 1.30 -9.36
CA GLY A 233 -17.92 1.48 -10.75
C GLY A 233 -16.85 1.05 -11.76
N TYR A 234 -15.60 1.42 -11.51
CA TYR A 234 -14.45 1.00 -12.33
C TYR A 234 -14.35 -0.53 -12.46
N ARG A 235 -14.57 -1.26 -11.36
CA ARG A 235 -14.49 -2.73 -11.34
C ARG A 235 -15.57 -3.38 -12.20
N VAL A 236 -16.75 -2.79 -12.27
CA VAL A 236 -17.85 -3.30 -13.12
C VAL A 236 -17.54 -3.04 -14.58
N GLU A 237 -17.11 -1.82 -14.93
CA GLU A 237 -16.87 -1.45 -16.33
C GLU A 237 -15.66 -2.17 -16.96
N TYR A 238 -14.59 -2.43 -16.20
CA TYR A 238 -13.38 -3.08 -16.71
C TYR A 238 -13.23 -4.56 -16.32
N GLY A 239 -13.88 -5.05 -15.26
CA GLY A 239 -13.84 -6.45 -14.84
C GLY A 239 -14.51 -7.39 -15.85
N ASP A 240 -15.66 -6.98 -16.39
CA ASP A 240 -16.43 -7.78 -17.36
C ASP A 240 -15.69 -7.94 -18.71
N HIS A 241 -14.78 -7.03 -19.05
CA HIS A 241 -13.96 -7.13 -20.26
C HIS A 241 -12.84 -8.17 -20.16
N HIS A 242 -12.49 -8.66 -18.96
CA HIS A 242 -11.43 -9.65 -18.75
C HIS A 242 -11.94 -11.08 -18.52
N GLU A 243 -13.19 -11.28 -18.09
CA GLU A 243 -13.79 -12.62 -17.93
C GLU A 243 -14.35 -13.20 -19.25
N GLY A 244 -14.52 -12.39 -20.30
CA GLY A 244 -15.17 -12.77 -21.56
C GLY A 244 -14.33 -13.47 -22.64
N ARG A 245 -13.12 -13.97 -22.36
CA ARG A 245 -12.33 -14.76 -23.34
C ARG A 245 -11.68 -15.99 -22.72
N GLN A 246 -12.50 -16.97 -22.37
CA GLN A 246 -12.08 -18.37 -22.35
C GLN A 246 -13.08 -19.18 -23.20
N HIS A 247 -12.70 -19.41 -24.46
CA HIS A 247 -13.20 -20.48 -25.30
C HIS A 247 -12.01 -21.26 -25.84
#